data_AF-A0A411PIB2-F1
#
_entry.id   AF-A0A411PIB2-F1
#
_cell.length_a   1.000
_cell.length_b   1.000
_cell.length_c   1.000
_cell.angle_alpha   90.00
_cell.angle_beta   90.00
_cell.angle_gamma   90.00
#
_symmetry.space_group_name_H-M   'P 1'
#
loop_
_entity.id
_entity.type
_entity.pdbx_description
1 polymer ?
#
loop_
_entity_poly.entity_id
_entity_poly.type
_entity_poly.pdbx_seq_one_letter_code
_entity_poly.pdbx_strand_id
1 'polypeptide(L)'
;MSKKSTFDAVKRRNLMAIILALITATVMIPGMTVYLPFSFEEQILIPILLFPFIWSGLFIYTYMAEKAWHPLVVMLALTFSHAGLSYYALTQGASA
;
A
#
# COMPACT_ATOMS: atom_id res chain seq x y z
N MET A 1 26.39 16.34 23.43
CA MET A 1 25.39 16.61 22.38
C MET A 1 25.19 15.34 21.57
N SER A 2 24.05 14.65 21.72
CA SER A 2 23.78 13.42 20.94
C SER A 2 23.51 13.81 19.49
N LYS A 3 24.28 13.26 18.54
CA LYS A 3 24.02 13.43 17.10
C LYS A 3 22.68 12.76 16.80
N LYS A 4 21.60 13.54 16.75
CA LYS A 4 20.34 13.08 16.17
C LYS A 4 20.59 12.95 14.66
N SER A 5 20.82 11.72 14.21
CA SER A 5 20.88 11.42 12.78
C SER A 5 19.49 11.59 12.21
N THR A 6 19.31 12.56 11.31
CA THR A 6 18.04 12.84 10.63
C THR A 6 17.49 11.59 9.91
N PHE A 7 18.37 10.65 9.55
CA PHE A 7 17.99 9.40 8.89
C PHE A 7 18.62 8.20 9.58
N ASP A 8 18.00 7.75 10.67
CA ASP A 8 18.30 6.44 11.24
C ASP A 8 17.65 5.31 10.43
N ALA A 9 18.33 4.16 10.40
CA ALA A 9 17.90 2.93 9.71
C ALA A 9 17.68 3.06 8.19
N VAL A 10 18.54 3.82 7.49
CA VAL A 10 18.48 4.07 6.03
C VAL A 10 18.24 2.80 5.21
N LYS A 11 18.97 1.71 5.47
CA LYS A 11 18.79 0.44 4.73
C LYS A 11 17.35 -0.08 4.84
N ARG A 12 16.78 -0.07 6.05
CA ARG A 12 15.39 -0.51 6.27
C ARG A 12 14.41 0.44 5.62
N ARG A 13 14.62 1.76 5.73
CA ARG A 13 13.77 2.77 5.09
C ARG A 13 13.77 2.60 3.57
N ASN A 14 14.93 2.44 2.94
CA ASN A 14 15.05 2.19 1.50
C ASN A 14 14.34 0.90 1.06
N LEU A 15 14.54 -0.20 1.81
CA LEU A 15 13.85 -1.46 1.52
C LEU A 15 12.33 -1.28 1.55
N MET A 16 11.82 -0.60 2.58
CA MET A 16 10.38 -0.31 2.68
C MET A 16 9.91 0.63 1.57
N ALA A 17 10.65 1.69 1.27
CA ALA A 17 10.28 2.68 0.26
C ALA A 17 10.20 2.06 -1.14
N ILE A 18 11.16 1.20 -1.49
CA ILE A 18 11.24 0.60 -2.82
C ILE A 18 10.28 -0.58 -2.94
N ILE A 19 10.34 -1.51 -1.99
CA ILE A 19 9.61 -2.79 -2.11
C ILE A 19 8.24 -2.68 -1.46
N LEU A 20 8.18 -2.35 -0.17
CA LEU A 20 6.94 -2.44 0.58
C LEU A 20 5.91 -1.40 0.14
N ALA A 21 6.33 -0.17 -0.16
CA ALA A 21 5.43 0.87 -0.67
C ALA A 21 4.87 0.50 -2.04
N LEU A 22 5.69 -0.12 -2.92
CA LEU A 22 5.24 -0.59 -4.22
C LEU A 22 4.22 -1.72 -4.10
N ILE A 23 4.49 -2.72 -3.25
CA ILE A 23 3.55 -3.81 -2.97
C ILE A 23 2.25 -3.25 -2.40
N THR A 24 2.35 -2.39 -1.38
CA THR A 24 1.18 -1.82 -0.70
C THR A 24 0.34 -1.00 -1.68
N ALA A 25 0.95 -0.13 -2.49
CA ALA A 25 0.22 0.65 -3.49
C ALA A 25 -0.45 -0.23 -4.55
N THR A 26 0.23 -1.30 -4.98
CA THR A 26 -0.33 -2.28 -5.93
C THR A 26 -1.53 -3.01 -5.33
N VAL A 27 -1.44 -3.43 -4.08
CA VAL A 27 -2.56 -4.09 -3.39
C VAL A 27 -3.72 -3.12 -3.17
N MET A 28 -3.43 -1.88 -2.78
CA MET A 28 -4.46 -0.89 -2.47
C MET A 28 -5.13 -0.28 -3.71
N ILE A 29 -4.54 -0.35 -4.90
CA ILE A 29 -5.08 0.33 -6.08
C ILE A 29 -5.54 -0.65 -7.16
N PRO A 30 -4.66 -1.42 -7.83
CA PRO A 30 -5.10 -2.56 -8.63
C PRO A 30 -6.05 -3.51 -7.88
N GLY A 31 -5.82 -3.79 -6.59
CA GLY A 31 -6.71 -4.67 -5.82
C GLY A 31 -8.13 -4.11 -5.59
N MET A 32 -8.36 -2.80 -5.78
CA MET A 32 -9.71 -2.21 -5.64
C MET A 32 -10.67 -2.66 -6.72
N THR A 33 -10.16 -3.14 -7.87
CA THR A 33 -11.01 -3.63 -8.95
C THR A 33 -11.81 -4.87 -8.55
N VAL A 34 -11.39 -5.59 -7.50
CA VAL A 34 -12.16 -6.69 -6.89
C VAL A 34 -13.57 -6.27 -6.47
N TYR A 35 -13.75 -4.99 -6.10
CA TYR A 35 -15.05 -4.47 -5.68
C TYR A 35 -15.83 -3.79 -6.81
N LEU A 36 -15.27 -3.75 -8.03
CA LEU A 36 -15.91 -3.10 -9.17
C LEU A 36 -16.95 -4.06 -9.76
N PRO A 37 -18.22 -3.63 -9.91
CA PRO A 37 -19.21 -4.46 -10.59
C PRO A 37 -18.79 -4.71 -12.04
N PHE A 38 -19.08 -5.89 -12.59
CA PHE A 38 -18.72 -6.26 -13.96
C PHE A 38 -19.24 -5.28 -15.02
N SER A 39 -20.37 -4.60 -14.78
CA SER A 39 -20.88 -3.56 -15.66
C SER A 39 -19.98 -2.32 -15.79
N PHE A 40 -18.94 -2.21 -14.95
CA PHE A 40 -18.01 -1.08 -14.88
C PHE A 40 -16.55 -1.50 -15.14
N GLU A 41 -16.29 -2.68 -15.69
CA GLU A 41 -14.93 -3.23 -15.87
C GLU A 41 -13.99 -2.29 -16.67
N GLU A 42 -14.52 -1.44 -17.55
CA GLU A 42 -13.73 -0.45 -18.30
C GLU A 42 -13.37 0.82 -17.49
N GLN A 43 -13.96 1.05 -16.31
CA GLN A 43 -13.75 2.25 -15.50
C GLN A 43 -12.53 2.15 -14.55
N ILE A 44 -11.59 1.26 -14.84
CA ILE A 44 -10.35 1.08 -14.05
C ILE A 44 -9.37 2.25 -14.15
N LEU A 45 -9.61 3.20 -15.05
CA LEU A 45 -8.74 4.36 -15.28
C LEU A 45 -8.52 5.19 -14.01
N ILE A 46 -9.59 5.45 -13.23
CA ILE A 46 -9.48 6.27 -12.01
C ILE A 46 -8.58 5.60 -10.95
N PRO A 47 -8.79 4.32 -10.56
CA PRO A 47 -7.84 3.61 -9.73
C PRO A 47 -6.40 3.69 -10.26
N ILE A 48 -6.19 3.37 -11.55
CA ILE A 48 -4.84 3.41 -12.15
C ILE A 48 -4.16 4.79 -11.98
N LEU A 49 -4.91 5.88 -12.15
CA LEU A 49 -4.39 7.23 -11.96
C LEU A 49 -4.03 7.55 -10.50
N LEU A 50 -4.67 6.90 -9.52
CA LEU A 50 -4.38 7.08 -8.10
C LEU A 50 -3.11 6.33 -7.64
N PHE A 51 -2.70 5.27 -8.36
CA PHE A 51 -1.50 4.49 -8.04
C PHE A 51 -0.24 5.34 -7.79
N PRO A 52 0.19 6.23 -8.71
CA PRO A 52 1.41 7.02 -8.51
C PRO A 52 1.33 7.95 -7.29
N PHE A 53 0.14 8.45 -6.95
CA PHE A 53 -0.05 9.31 -5.77
C PHE A 53 0.07 8.51 -4.47
N ILE A 54 -0.59 7.36 -4.38
CA ILE A 54 -0.51 6.49 -3.20
C ILE A 54 0.91 5.95 -3.02
N TRP A 55 1.53 5.47 -4.11
CA TRP A 55 2.91 4.98 -4.07
C TRP A 55 3.88 6.07 -3.61
N SER A 56 3.80 7.27 -4.19
CA SER A 56 4.67 8.39 -3.80
C SER A 56 4.44 8.81 -2.35
N GLY A 57 3.19 8.86 -1.90
CA GLY A 57 2.85 9.16 -0.51
C GLY A 57 3.45 8.14 0.47
N LEU A 58 3.30 6.84 0.19
CA LEU A 58 3.88 5.77 0.99
C LEU A 58 5.41 5.80 0.95
N PHE A 59 6.01 6.04 -0.21
CA PHE A 59 7.45 6.19 -0.39
C PHE A 59 8.00 7.30 0.52
N ILE A 60 7.45 8.51 0.42
CA ILE A 60 7.86 9.67 1.22
C ILE A 60 7.62 9.39 2.72
N TYR A 61 6.49 8.78 3.07
CA TYR A 61 6.15 8.41 4.43
C TYR A 61 7.18 7.49 5.09
N THR A 62 7.81 6.58 4.33
CA THR A 62 8.89 5.73 4.86
C THR A 62 10.10 6.51 5.37
N TYR A 63 10.33 7.73 4.87
CA TYR A 63 11.42 8.61 5.28
C TYR A 63 10.98 9.64 6.33
N MET A 64 9.74 10.11 6.26
CA MET A 64 9.23 11.13 7.18
C MET A 64 8.83 10.61 8.56
N ALA A 65 8.50 9.32 8.69
CA ALA A 65 8.07 8.79 9.97
C ALA A 65 9.20 8.86 11.03
N GLU A 66 8.88 9.39 12.22
CA GLU A 66 9.81 9.51 13.34
C GLU A 66 10.46 8.17 13.68
N LYS A 67 9.64 7.13 13.81
CA LYS A 67 10.08 5.76 14.10
C LYS A 67 10.10 4.95 12.81
N ALA A 68 11.28 4.45 12.44
CA ALA A 68 11.47 3.67 11.23
C ALA A 68 10.75 2.29 11.21
N TRP A 69 10.11 1.85 12.29
CA TRP A 69 9.24 0.66 12.29
C TRP A 69 7.77 1.02 12.01
N HIS A 70 7.37 2.28 12.18
CA HIS A 70 5.97 2.69 12.05
C HIS A 70 5.44 2.53 10.61
N PRO A 71 6.17 2.92 9.55
CA PRO A 71 5.75 2.66 8.17
C PRO A 71 5.60 1.17 7.85
N LEU A 72 6.46 0.32 8.42
CA LEU A 72 6.39 -1.12 8.26
C LEU A 72 5.04 -1.66 8.73
N VAL A 73 4.66 -1.34 9.97
CA VAL A 73 3.42 -1.85 10.58
C VAL A 73 2.20 -1.34 9.84
N VAL A 74 2.17 -0.06 9.47
CA VAL A 74 1.04 0.51 8.71
C VAL A 74 0.88 -0.16 7.35
N MET A 75 1.96 -0.28 6.58
CA MET A 75 1.89 -0.88 5.24
C MET A 75 1.56 -2.38 5.27
N LEU A 76 2.06 -3.13 6.25
CA LEU A 76 1.67 -4.52 6.44
C LEU A 76 0.20 -4.64 6.83
N ALA A 77 -0.29 -3.80 7.76
CA ALA A 77 -1.69 -3.80 8.17
C ALA A 77 -2.61 -3.49 6.98
N LEU A 78 -2.30 -2.46 6.19
CA LEU A 78 -3.05 -2.12 4.97
C LEU A 78 -3.04 -3.28 3.97
N THR A 79 -1.87 -3.84 3.69
CA THR A 79 -1.71 -4.92 2.70
C THR A 79 -2.51 -6.16 3.10
N PHE A 80 -2.32 -6.66 4.33
CA PHE A 80 -2.98 -7.88 4.77
C PHE A 80 -4.49 -7.70 4.99
N SER A 81 -4.92 -6.57 5.54
CA SER A 81 -6.35 -6.30 5.71
C SER A 81 -7.05 -6.22 4.35
N HIS A 82 -6.47 -5.48 3.39
CA HIS A 82 -7.07 -5.34 2.07
C HIS A 82 -7.06 -6.67 1.30
N ALA A 83 -5.95 -7.42 1.32
CA ALA A 83 -5.89 -8.75 0.72
C ALA A 83 -6.93 -9.71 1.33
N GLY A 84 -7.11 -9.67 2.65
CA GLY A 84 -8.12 -10.48 3.34
C GLY A 84 -9.56 -10.10 2.94
N LEU A 85 -9.85 -8.80 2.84
CA LEU A 85 -11.15 -8.31 2.36
C LEU A 85 -11.40 -8.67 0.89
N SER A 86 -10.38 -8.57 0.03
CA SER A 86 -10.48 -8.97 -1.38
C SER A 86 -10.74 -10.47 -1.49
N TYR A 87 -10.04 -11.29 -0.71
CA TYR A 87 -10.30 -12.73 -0.65
C TYR A 87 -11.74 -13.03 -0.24
N TYR A 88 -12.21 -12.41 0.84
CA TYR A 88 -13.58 -12.57 1.30
C TYR A 88 -14.60 -12.18 0.21
N ALA A 89 -14.44 -11.01 -0.42
CA ALA A 89 -15.32 -10.54 -1.48
C ALA A 89 -15.38 -11.53 -2.67
N LEU A 90 -14.24 -12.05 -3.10
CA LEU A 90 -14.18 -13.03 -4.19
C LEU A 90 -14.85 -14.36 -3.81
N THR A 91 -14.68 -14.82 -2.57
CA THR A 91 -15.32 -16.07 -2.11
C THR A 91 -16.84 -15.94 -1.92
N GLN A 92 -17.33 -14.77 -1.52
CA GLN A 92 -18.77 -14.51 -1.44
C GLN A 92 -19.41 -14.50 -2.83
N GLY A 93 -18.74 -13.90 -3.83
CA GLY A 93 -19.19 -13.92 -5.22
C GLY A 93 -19.16 -15.31 -5.86
N ALA A 94 -18.25 -16.20 -5.45
CA ALA A 94 -18.21 -17.58 -5.92
C ALA A 94 -19.29 -18.50 -5.29
N SER A 95 -19.95 -18.03 -4.23
CA SER A 95 -20.98 -18.77 -3.49
C SER A 95 -22.42 -18.32 -3.82
N ALA A 96 -22.56 -17.29 -4.67
CA ALA A 96 -23.82 -16.70 -5.11
C ALA A 96 -24.18 -17.17 -6.53
#